data_AF-A0A7S1VC23-F1
#
_entry.id   AF-A0A7S1VC23-F1
#
_cell.length_a   1.000
_cell.length_b   1.000
_cell.length_c   1.000
_cell.angle_alpha   90.00
_cell.angle_beta   90.00
_cell.angle_gamma   90.00
#
_symmetry.space_group_name_H-M   'P 1'
#
loop_
_entity.id
_entity.type
_entity.pdbx_description
1 polymer ?
#
loop_
_entity_poly.entity_id
_entity_poly.type
_entity_poly.pdbx_seq_one_letter_code
_entity_poly.pdbx_strand_id
1 'polypeptide(L)'
;GRLLLYMNRGLLLKHAPDRDKNVRTIFFAILSALVADEEAQRRGVVLVILVDPKWFQWQDYDRTLVKRFIRMFTTMMPMRIVAFHHVSNSNPMFEKMLPMLWFSMGKHLRLRYRLHNDEEPGENADELKQFGIDPAGITEDMGGVLDPEMTAAMWLNEVIE
;
A
#
# COMPACT_ATOMS: atom_id res chain seq x y z
N GLY A 1 -0.11 16.93 2.06
CA GLY A 1 -1.32 17.38 1.32
C GLY A 1 -1.57 16.64 0.02
N ARG A 2 -1.10 15.39 -0.12
CA ARG A 2 -1.65 14.38 -1.04
C ARG A 2 -2.26 13.30 -0.13
N LEU A 3 -3.30 12.62 -0.59
CA LEU A 3 -3.87 11.50 0.15
C LEU A 3 -2.86 10.36 0.20
N LEU A 4 -2.57 9.90 1.42
CA LEU A 4 -1.73 8.74 1.69
C LEU A 4 -2.65 7.55 1.94
N LEU A 5 -2.55 6.51 1.10
CA LEU A 5 -3.29 5.28 1.28
C LEU A 5 -2.33 4.21 1.79
N TYR A 6 -2.56 3.78 3.03
CA TYR A 6 -1.78 2.77 3.70
C TYR A 6 -2.48 1.40 3.64
N MET A 7 -1.71 0.34 3.46
CA MET A 7 -2.20 -1.03 3.55
C MET A 7 -1.13 -1.95 4.15
N ASN A 8 -1.45 -2.58 5.27
CA ASN A 8 -0.71 -3.75 5.75
C ASN A 8 -1.27 -5.02 5.10
N ARG A 9 -0.50 -5.60 4.17
CA ARG A 9 -0.90 -6.79 3.43
C ARG A 9 -1.02 -8.02 4.33
N GLY A 10 -0.16 -8.12 5.33
CA GLY A 10 -0.13 -9.22 6.28
C GLY A 10 -1.39 -9.28 7.13
N LEU A 11 -1.77 -8.15 7.73
CA LEU A 11 -3.00 -8.03 8.50
C LEU A 11 -4.23 -8.29 7.61
N LEU A 12 -4.25 -7.77 6.39
CA LEU A 12 -5.36 -8.02 5.47
C LEU A 12 -5.53 -9.53 5.17
N LEU A 13 -4.44 -10.26 4.94
CA LEU A 13 -4.49 -11.72 4.74
C LEU A 13 -4.95 -12.46 6.00
N LYS A 14 -4.49 -12.03 7.18
CA LYS A 14 -4.87 -12.61 8.48
C LYS A 14 -6.38 -12.48 8.74
N HIS A 15 -6.97 -11.32 8.47
CA HIS A 15 -8.38 -11.04 8.78
C HIS A 15 -9.34 -11.40 7.64
N ALA A 16 -8.85 -11.48 6.41
CA ALA A 16 -9.63 -11.85 5.23
C ALA A 16 -8.81 -12.80 4.35
N PRO A 17 -8.85 -14.12 4.61
CA PRO A 17 -8.07 -15.09 3.83
C PRO A 17 -8.54 -15.22 2.37
N ASP A 18 -9.79 -14.82 2.10
CA ASP A 18 -10.31 -14.75 0.73
C ASP A 18 -9.60 -13.62 -0.06
N ARG A 19 -8.75 -14.04 -0.99
CA ARG A 19 -7.94 -13.15 -1.84
C ARG A 19 -8.80 -12.26 -2.75
N ASP A 20 -9.95 -12.72 -3.19
CA ASP A 20 -10.86 -11.94 -4.04
C ASP A 20 -11.63 -10.91 -3.23
N LYS A 21 -12.07 -11.28 -2.01
CA LYS A 21 -12.64 -10.33 -1.05
C LYS A 21 -11.65 -9.23 -0.69
N ASN A 22 -10.37 -9.56 -0.54
CA ASN A 22 -9.31 -8.57 -0.30
C ASN A 22 -9.21 -7.54 -1.41
N VAL A 23 -9.13 -7.98 -2.67
CA VAL A 23 -9.05 -7.04 -3.81
C VAL A 23 -10.27 -6.13 -3.87
N ARG A 24 -11.47 -6.67 -3.62
CA ARG A 24 -12.70 -5.86 -3.56
C ARG A 24 -12.69 -4.86 -2.41
N THR A 25 -12.21 -5.27 -1.24
CA THR A 25 -12.10 -4.41 -0.06
C THR A 25 -11.14 -3.25 -0.32
N ILE A 26 -9.96 -3.54 -0.89
CA ILE A 26 -8.97 -2.51 -1.24
C ILE A 26 -9.53 -1.59 -2.32
N PHE A 27 -10.18 -2.14 -3.35
CA PHE A 27 -10.84 -1.34 -4.39
C PHE A 27 -11.87 -0.38 -3.80
N PHE A 28 -12.77 -0.89 -2.96
CA PHE A 28 -13.81 -0.11 -2.32
C PHE A 28 -13.24 0.98 -1.40
N ALA A 29 -12.25 0.64 -0.59
CA ALA A 29 -11.62 1.58 0.32
C ALA A 29 -10.97 2.75 -0.42
N ILE A 30 -10.21 2.47 -1.46
CA ILE A 30 -9.56 3.51 -2.25
C ILE A 30 -10.59 4.33 -3.00
N LEU A 31 -11.59 3.70 -3.63
CA LEU A 31 -12.64 4.42 -4.34
C LEU A 31 -13.41 5.37 -3.41
N SER A 32 -13.76 4.91 -2.21
CA SER A 32 -14.46 5.72 -1.21
C SER A 32 -13.61 6.92 -0.78
N ALA A 33 -12.33 6.70 -0.49
CA ALA A 33 -11.42 7.77 -0.11
C ALA A 33 -11.21 8.81 -1.24
N LEU A 34 -11.15 8.36 -2.50
CA LEU A 34 -11.03 9.27 -3.65
C LEU A 34 -12.30 10.08 -3.89
N VAL A 35 -13.48 9.47 -3.75
CA VAL A 35 -14.75 10.15 -3.97
C VAL A 35 -14.97 11.22 -2.89
N ALA A 36 -14.55 10.96 -1.65
CA ALA A 36 -14.67 11.90 -0.54
C ALA A 36 -13.70 13.09 -0.60
N ASP A 37 -12.55 12.97 -1.29
CA ASP A 37 -11.50 14.00 -1.30
C ASP A 37 -11.20 14.53 -2.71
N GLU A 38 -11.78 15.70 -3.04
CA GLU A 38 -11.52 16.38 -4.32
C GLU A 38 -10.04 16.77 -4.50
N GLU A 39 -9.34 17.13 -3.43
CA GLU A 39 -7.91 17.46 -3.51
C GLU A 39 -7.08 16.21 -3.82
N ALA A 40 -7.45 15.03 -3.29
CA ALA A 40 -6.85 13.76 -3.67
C ALA A 40 -7.04 13.46 -5.16
N GLN A 41 -8.21 13.74 -5.73
CA GLN A 41 -8.45 13.58 -7.16
C GLN A 41 -7.54 14.48 -8.00
N ARG A 42 -7.38 15.76 -7.60
CA ARG A 42 -6.55 16.74 -8.33
C ARG A 42 -5.05 16.48 -8.16
N ARG A 43 -4.61 16.23 -6.93
CA ARG A 43 -3.18 16.12 -6.58
C ARG A 43 -2.65 14.70 -6.77
N GLY A 44 -3.53 13.71 -6.81
CA GLY A 44 -3.19 12.31 -6.88
C GLY A 44 -2.87 11.72 -5.50
N VAL A 45 -2.65 10.40 -5.50
CA VAL A 45 -2.47 9.60 -4.28
C VAL A 45 -1.06 9.06 -4.16
N VAL A 46 -0.62 8.84 -2.92
CA VAL A 46 0.58 8.07 -2.60
C VAL A 46 0.13 6.75 -1.97
N LEU A 47 0.56 5.64 -2.56
CA LEU A 47 0.26 4.30 -2.05
C LEU A 47 1.43 3.83 -1.22
N VAL A 48 1.20 3.41 0.02
CA VAL A 48 2.19 2.78 0.89
C VAL A 48 1.68 1.40 1.27
N ILE A 49 2.43 0.37 0.91
CA ILE A 49 2.08 -1.02 1.19
C ILE A 49 3.15 -1.63 2.06
N LEU A 50 2.76 -2.09 3.24
CA LEU A 50 3.60 -2.90 4.09
C LEU A 50 3.37 -4.39 3.80
N VAL A 51 4.45 -5.10 3.51
CA VAL A 51 4.51 -6.55 3.35
C VAL A 51 5.49 -7.11 4.37
N ASP A 52 4.98 -7.36 5.56
CA ASP A 52 5.78 -7.94 6.65
C ASP A 52 6.01 -9.45 6.38
N PRO A 53 7.27 -9.93 6.37
CA PRO A 53 7.61 -11.35 6.20
C PRO A 53 6.95 -12.27 7.23
N LYS A 54 6.60 -11.76 8.42
CA LYS A 54 5.87 -12.50 9.45
C LYS A 54 4.54 -13.06 8.93
N TRP A 55 3.90 -12.36 8.01
CA TRP A 55 2.54 -12.66 7.55
C TRP A 55 2.45 -12.98 6.06
N PHE A 56 3.50 -12.69 5.29
CA PHE A 56 3.52 -12.92 3.85
C PHE A 56 4.61 -13.91 3.48
N GLN A 57 4.19 -15.10 3.05
CA GLN A 57 5.08 -16.16 2.60
C GLN A 57 5.04 -16.29 1.07
N TRP A 58 6.02 -17.00 0.49
CA TRP A 58 6.08 -17.17 -0.97
C TRP A 58 4.83 -17.87 -1.55
N GLN A 59 4.20 -18.77 -0.78
CA GLN A 59 2.96 -19.45 -1.18
C GLN A 59 1.76 -18.48 -1.28
N ASP A 60 1.88 -17.30 -0.66
CA ASP A 60 0.87 -16.25 -0.75
C ASP A 60 0.98 -15.40 -2.01
N TYR A 61 2.10 -15.53 -2.74
CA TYR A 61 2.26 -14.87 -4.02
C TYR A 61 1.38 -15.51 -5.10
N ASP A 62 0.48 -14.68 -5.64
CA ASP A 62 -0.38 -15.04 -6.76
C ASP A 62 -0.21 -14.01 -7.87
N ARG A 63 0.42 -14.43 -8.97
CA ARG A 63 0.68 -13.57 -10.14
C ARG A 63 -0.61 -13.03 -10.74
N THR A 64 -1.69 -13.81 -10.74
CA THR A 64 -2.99 -13.38 -11.27
C THR A 64 -3.58 -12.29 -10.39
N LEU A 65 -3.52 -12.48 -9.07
CA LEU A 65 -3.98 -11.49 -8.10
C LEU A 65 -3.19 -10.19 -8.19
N VAL A 66 -1.86 -10.27 -8.27
CA VAL A 66 -0.99 -9.11 -8.43
C VAL A 66 -1.29 -8.35 -9.72
N LYS A 67 -1.50 -9.04 -10.85
CA LYS A 67 -1.91 -8.40 -12.10
C LYS A 67 -3.25 -7.70 -11.97
N ARG A 68 -4.23 -8.31 -11.31
CA ARG A 68 -5.54 -7.69 -11.03
C ARG A 68 -5.37 -6.44 -10.17
N PHE A 69 -4.56 -6.53 -9.13
CA PHE A 69 -4.25 -5.41 -8.23
C PHE A 69 -3.60 -4.25 -8.99
N ILE A 70 -2.55 -4.49 -9.75
CA ILE A 70 -1.89 -3.44 -10.55
C ILE A 70 -2.85 -2.87 -11.60
N ARG A 71 -3.65 -3.71 -12.26
CA ARG A 71 -4.63 -3.25 -13.26
C ARG A 71 -5.70 -2.36 -12.64
N MET A 72 -6.14 -2.68 -11.43
CA MET A 72 -7.07 -1.88 -10.65
C MET A 72 -6.53 -0.44 -10.48
N PHE A 73 -5.27 -0.32 -10.05
CA PHE A 73 -4.56 0.95 -9.87
C PHE A 73 -4.32 1.75 -11.14
N THR A 74 -4.03 1.06 -12.25
CA THR A 74 -3.53 1.69 -13.47
C THR A 74 -4.61 1.96 -14.51
N THR A 75 -5.72 1.22 -14.49
CA THR A 75 -6.73 1.28 -15.56
C THR A 75 -8.17 1.43 -15.08
N MET A 76 -8.47 1.07 -13.83
CA MET A 76 -9.86 1.04 -13.35
C MET A 76 -10.22 2.23 -12.46
N MET A 77 -9.26 2.76 -11.71
CA MET A 77 -9.53 3.87 -10.79
C MET A 77 -9.22 5.22 -11.45
N PRO A 78 -10.11 6.21 -11.34
CA PRO A 78 -9.92 7.54 -11.90
C PRO A 78 -8.96 8.38 -11.03
N MET A 79 -7.78 7.84 -10.74
CA MET A 79 -6.80 8.49 -9.87
C MET A 79 -5.40 8.53 -10.48
N ARG A 80 -4.67 9.58 -10.11
CA ARG A 80 -3.25 9.71 -10.45
C ARG A 80 -2.40 9.17 -9.30
N ILE A 81 -1.81 8.00 -9.46
CA ILE A 81 -0.84 7.46 -8.49
C ILE A 81 0.46 8.24 -8.63
N VAL A 82 0.81 9.06 -7.65
CA VAL A 82 2.02 9.89 -7.68
C VAL A 82 3.25 9.06 -7.30
N ALA A 83 3.12 8.21 -6.27
CA ALA A 83 4.17 7.31 -5.82
C ALA A 83 3.55 6.02 -5.27
N PHE A 84 4.32 4.94 -5.36
CA PHE A 84 4.01 3.62 -4.81
C PHE A 84 5.21 3.17 -3.99
N HIS A 85 5.08 3.22 -2.67
CA HIS A 85 6.08 2.79 -1.71
C HIS A 85 5.72 1.39 -1.24
N HIS A 86 6.65 0.46 -1.41
CA HIS A 86 6.57 -0.87 -0.86
C HIS A 86 7.54 -0.96 0.30
N VAL A 87 7.04 -1.25 1.50
CA VAL A 87 7.83 -1.47 2.71
C VAL A 87 7.82 -2.96 3.00
N SER A 88 8.99 -3.60 3.09
CA SER A 88 9.11 -5.06 3.13
C SER A 88 9.83 -5.61 4.37
N ASN A 89 10.27 -4.74 5.29
CA ASN A 89 10.95 -5.08 6.57
C ASN A 89 11.92 -6.28 6.43
N SER A 90 12.91 -6.15 5.54
CA SER A 90 13.91 -7.17 5.22
C SER A 90 13.35 -8.55 4.87
N ASN A 91 12.54 -8.64 3.82
CA ASN A 91 12.11 -9.91 3.23
C ASN A 91 12.96 -10.24 1.99
N PRO A 92 13.98 -11.13 2.06
CA PRO A 92 14.83 -11.45 0.91
C PRO A 92 14.06 -12.11 -0.25
N MET A 93 12.87 -12.66 0.01
CA MET A 93 12.03 -13.20 -1.05
C MET A 93 11.46 -12.10 -1.94
N PHE A 94 11.31 -10.89 -1.41
CA PHE A 94 10.75 -9.79 -2.16
C PHE A 94 11.65 -9.35 -3.32
N GLU A 95 12.97 -9.36 -3.11
CA GLU A 95 13.95 -9.12 -4.18
C GLU A 95 13.78 -10.09 -5.35
N LYS A 96 13.48 -11.37 -5.05
CA LYS A 96 13.21 -12.40 -6.07
C LYS A 96 11.87 -12.17 -6.78
N MET A 97 10.90 -11.56 -6.11
CA MET A 97 9.59 -11.24 -6.69
C MET A 97 9.61 -9.98 -7.54
N LEU A 98 10.51 -9.04 -7.23
CA LEU A 98 10.55 -7.71 -7.82
C LEU A 98 10.56 -7.72 -9.36
N PRO A 99 11.32 -8.57 -10.08
CA PRO A 99 11.27 -8.64 -11.54
C PRO A 99 9.87 -8.94 -12.10
N MET A 100 9.12 -9.83 -11.45
CA MET A 100 7.76 -10.19 -11.87
C MET A 100 6.75 -9.06 -11.60
N LEU A 101 6.91 -8.38 -10.46
CA LEU A 101 6.13 -7.19 -10.13
C LEU A 101 6.41 -6.07 -11.13
N TRP A 102 7.69 -5.81 -11.42
CA TRP A 102 8.12 -4.80 -12.37
C TRP A 102 7.59 -5.06 -13.78
N PHE A 103 7.61 -6.31 -14.24
CA PHE A 103 7.01 -6.69 -15.51
C PHE A 103 5.50 -6.34 -15.54
N SER A 104 4.80 -6.57 -14.44
CA SER A 104 3.36 -6.34 -14.35
C SER A 104 2.97 -4.87 -14.22
N MET A 105 3.83 -4.02 -13.65
CA MET A 105 3.58 -2.59 -13.41
C MET A 105 3.55 -1.71 -14.68
N GLY A 106 4.22 -2.13 -15.75
CA GLY A 106 4.37 -1.30 -16.96
C GLY A 106 5.26 -0.05 -16.75
N LYS A 107 5.59 0.66 -17.82
CA LYS A 107 6.63 1.74 -17.77
C LYS A 107 6.30 2.86 -16.77
N HIS A 108 5.06 3.34 -16.75
CA HIS A 108 4.69 4.51 -15.94
C HIS A 108 4.72 4.25 -14.43
N LEU A 109 4.15 3.13 -13.98
CA LEU A 109 4.11 2.81 -12.55
C LEU A 109 5.50 2.44 -12.03
N ARG A 110 6.35 1.79 -12.85
CA ARG A 110 7.74 1.48 -12.50
C ARG A 110 8.56 2.70 -12.10
N LEU A 111 8.36 3.84 -12.77
CA LEU A 111 9.09 5.08 -12.45
C LEU A 111 8.67 5.67 -11.10
N ARG A 112 7.45 5.35 -10.64
CA ARG A 112 6.82 5.84 -9.40
C ARG A 112 6.95 4.86 -8.25
N TYR A 113 7.49 3.67 -8.50
CA TYR A 113 7.68 2.61 -7.53
C TYR A 113 8.97 2.84 -6.73
N ARG A 114 8.90 2.67 -5.41
CA ARG A 114 10.03 2.65 -4.48
C ARG A 114 9.89 1.44 -3.56
N LEU A 115 11.00 0.77 -3.33
CA LEU A 115 11.11 -0.33 -2.37
C LEU A 115 11.94 0.17 -1.20
N HIS A 116 11.39 0.00 -0.01
CA HIS A 116 12.02 0.20 1.29
C HIS A 116 12.10 -1.18 1.93
N ASN A 117 13.30 -1.64 2.22
CA ASN A 117 13.54 -3.02 2.65
C ASN A 117 14.60 -3.05 3.75
N ASP A 118 14.53 -2.09 4.66
CA ASP A 118 15.41 -2.04 5.82
C ASP A 118 14.88 -2.96 6.92
N GLU A 119 15.78 -3.43 7.79
CA GLU A 119 15.45 -4.37 8.89
C GLU A 119 14.58 -3.70 9.95
N GLU A 120 14.89 -2.44 10.25
CA GLU A 120 14.22 -1.68 11.30
C GLU A 120 13.11 -0.79 10.71
N PRO A 121 11.88 -0.82 11.26
CA PRO A 121 10.80 0.06 10.80
C PRO A 121 11.15 1.54 10.85
N GLY A 122 11.98 1.97 11.82
CA GLY A 122 12.45 3.36 11.92
C GLY A 122 13.29 3.82 10.74
N GLU A 123 14.10 2.95 10.15
CA GLU A 123 14.91 3.26 8.97
C GLU A 123 14.00 3.46 7.74
N ASN A 124 13.01 2.58 7.57
CA ASN A 124 11.98 2.74 6.54
C ASN A 124 11.20 4.07 6.71
N ALA A 125 10.89 4.49 7.95
CA ALA A 125 10.26 5.78 8.22
C ALA A 125 11.13 6.97 7.82
N ASP A 126 12.43 6.91 8.11
CA ASP A 126 13.41 7.93 7.73
C ASP A 126 13.55 8.05 6.22
N GLU A 127 13.52 6.93 5.49
CA GLU A 127 13.48 6.95 4.03
C GLU A 127 12.19 7.56 3.49
N LEU A 128 11.03 7.19 4.04
CA LEU A 128 9.72 7.74 3.65
C LEU A 128 9.65 9.26 3.87
N LYS A 129 10.31 9.77 4.92
CA LYS A 129 10.43 11.21 5.20
C LYS A 129 11.10 11.99 4.08
N GLN A 130 12.07 11.39 3.38
CA GLN A 130 12.72 12.01 2.21
C GLN A 130 11.73 12.24 1.06
N PHE A 131 10.62 11.50 1.02
CA PHE A 131 9.52 11.67 0.06
C PHE A 131 8.41 12.59 0.58
N GLY A 132 8.60 13.21 1.74
CA GLY A 132 7.63 14.10 2.38
C GLY A 132 6.47 13.38 3.05
N ILE A 133 6.65 12.10 3.41
CA ILE A 133 5.71 11.34 4.24
C ILE A 133 6.17 11.51 5.69
N ASP A 134 5.37 12.21 6.48
CA ASP A 134 5.67 12.46 7.89
C ASP A 134 5.45 11.18 8.72
N PRO A 135 6.43 10.72 9.53
CA PRO A 135 6.25 9.60 10.46
C PRO A 135 5.03 9.76 11.40
N ALA A 136 4.63 11.00 11.71
CA ALA A 136 3.42 11.25 12.49
C ALA A 136 2.12 10.82 11.77
N GLY A 137 2.16 10.70 10.44
CA GLY A 137 1.03 10.31 9.59
C GLY A 137 1.05 8.86 9.13
N ILE A 138 1.94 8.03 9.68
CA ILE A 138 2.02 6.59 9.36
C ILE A 138 1.97 5.73 10.62
N THR A 139 1.75 4.44 10.41
CA THR A 139 1.55 3.46 11.46
C THR A 139 2.87 2.98 12.08
N GLU A 140 2.80 2.51 13.33
CA GLU A 140 3.96 2.03 14.10
C GLU A 140 4.71 0.88 13.42
N ASP A 141 4.00 0.04 12.65
CA ASP A 141 4.59 -1.09 11.91
C ASP A 141 5.43 -0.66 10.69
N MET A 142 5.42 0.63 10.36
CA MET A 142 6.31 1.29 9.41
C MET A 142 7.21 2.34 10.09
N GLY A 143 7.35 2.31 11.42
CA GLY A 143 8.16 3.24 12.20
C GLY A 143 7.49 4.59 12.52
N GLY A 144 6.17 4.69 12.32
CA GLY A 144 5.39 5.86 12.70
C GLY A 144 4.87 5.82 14.14
N VAL A 145 3.80 6.58 14.39
CA VAL A 145 3.19 6.71 15.73
C VAL A 145 1.71 6.33 15.78
N LEU A 146 1.10 6.04 14.62
CA LEU A 146 -0.31 5.68 14.56
C LEU A 146 -0.51 4.19 14.84
N ASP A 147 -1.52 3.85 15.63
CA ASP A 147 -1.95 2.47 15.79
C ASP A 147 -2.71 2.02 14.51
N PRO A 148 -2.32 0.89 13.86
CA PRO A 148 -2.92 0.48 12.60
C PRO A 148 -4.41 0.14 12.71
N GLU A 149 -4.82 -0.51 13.80
CA GLU A 149 -6.20 -0.98 13.99
C GLU A 149 -7.13 0.20 14.30
N MET A 150 -6.71 1.09 15.19
CA MET A 150 -7.42 2.32 15.53
C MET A 150 -7.54 3.23 14.32
N THR A 151 -6.47 3.39 13.53
CA THR A 151 -6.49 4.22 12.31
C THR A 151 -7.48 3.66 11.29
N ALA A 152 -7.48 2.33 11.08
CA ALA A 152 -8.43 1.69 10.17
C ALA A 152 -9.88 1.82 10.66
N ALA A 153 -10.12 1.70 11.97
CA ALA A 153 -11.45 1.88 12.56
C ALA A 153 -11.96 3.31 12.43
N MET A 154 -11.11 4.31 12.68
CA MET A 154 -11.44 5.73 12.51
C MET A 154 -11.83 6.03 11.07
N TRP A 155 -11.02 5.60 10.09
CA TRP A 155 -11.33 5.78 8.68
C TRP A 155 -12.65 5.10 8.28
N LEU A 156 -12.90 3.89 8.79
CA LEU A 156 -14.14 3.18 8.48
C LEU A 156 -15.38 3.92 9.01
N ASN A 157 -15.30 4.48 10.22
CA ASN A 157 -16.38 5.27 10.79
C ASN A 157 -16.66 6.53 9.96
N GLU A 158 -15.62 7.22 9.50
CA GLU A 158 -15.76 8.40 8.62
C GLU A 158 -16.39 8.08 7.26
N VAL A 159 -16.27 6.85 6.76
CA VAL A 159 -16.80 6.44 5.45
C VAL A 159 -18.22 5.90 5.54
N ILE A 160 -18.64 5.38 6.70
CA ILE A 160 -19.97 4.79 6.90
C ILE A 160 -21.00 5.82 7.38
N GLU A 161 -20.58 6.84 8.12
CA GLU A 161 -21.45 7.94 8.59
C GLU A 161 -21.76 8.97 7.50
#